data_AF-A0A1G7TUT1-F1
#
_entry.id   AF-A0A1G7TUT1-F1
#
_cell.length_a   1.000
_cell.length_b   1.000
_cell.length_c   1.000
_cell.angle_alpha   90.00
_cell.angle_beta   90.00
_cell.angle_gamma   90.00
#
_symmetry.space_group_name_H-M   'P 1'
#
loop_
_entity.id
_entity.type
_entity.pdbx_description
1 polymer ?
#
loop_
_entity_poly.entity_id
_entity_poly.type
_entity_poly.pdbx_seq_one_letter_code
_entity_poly.pdbx_strand_id
1 'polypeptide(L)' 'MAEFEYRGYRVRTVFEKDWRAKVWPPLRPVQLAERVKATRSEGERACRHRATAAIDEVIDVHGVRTP' A
#
# COMPACT_ATOMS: atom_id res chain seq x y z
N MET A 1 4.80 10.22 -11.52
CA MET A 1 4.58 8.78 -11.72
C MET A 1 5.31 8.05 -10.60
N ALA A 2 4.60 7.62 -9.56
CA ALA A 2 5.19 7.02 -8.37
C ALA A 2 4.77 5.55 -8.26
N GLU A 3 5.31 4.72 -9.16
CA GLU A 3 5.38 3.28 -8.98
C GLU A 3 6.74 2.95 -8.36
N PHE A 4 6.74 2.18 -7.26
CA PHE A 4 7.96 1.67 -6.64
C PHE A 4 7.75 0.25 -6.14
N GLU A 5 8.82 -0.51 -6.05
CA GLU A 5 8.80 -1.86 -5.48
C GLU A 5 9.23 -1.80 -4.00
N TYR A 6 8.55 -2.57 -3.17
CA TYR A 6 8.79 -2.68 -1.74
C TYR A 6 8.55 -4.10 -1.25
N ARG A 7 9.61 -4.78 -0.79
CA ARG A 7 9.57 -6.15 -0.23
C ARG A 7 8.87 -7.18 -1.15
N GLY A 8 9.07 -7.06 -2.46
CA GLY A 8 8.43 -7.91 -3.48
C GLY A 8 7.04 -7.46 -3.92
N TYR A 9 6.54 -6.34 -3.37
CA TYR A 9 5.28 -5.72 -3.74
C TYR A 9 5.49 -4.47 -4.58
N ARG A 10 4.81 -4.37 -5.72
CA ARG A 10 4.70 -3.14 -6.51
C ARG A 10 3.63 -2.25 -5.91
N VAL A 11 3.98 -1.00 -5.60
CA VAL A 11 3.10 0.02 -5.06
C VAL A 11 3.01 1.18 -6.04
N ARG A 12 1.79 1.52 -6.44
CA ARG A 12 1.48 2.69 -7.27
C ARG A 12 0.61 3.66 -6.51
N THR A 13 1.07 4.89 -6.32
CA THR A 13 0.19 5.95 -5.82
C THR A 13 -0.56 6.61 -6.97
N VAL A 14 -1.87 6.74 -6.83
CA VAL A 14 -2.79 7.39 -7.77
C VAL A 14 -3.56 8.46 -7.03
N PHE A 15 -3.68 9.65 -7.62
CA PHE A 15 -4.54 10.71 -7.13
C PHE A 15 -5.79 10.78 -8.00
N GLU A 16 -6.96 10.55 -7.42
CA GLU A 16 -8.25 10.71 -8.12
C GLU A 16 -9.03 11.88 -7.50
N LYS A 17 -9.51 11.68 -6.26
CA LYS A 17 -10.07 12.72 -5.38
C LYS A 17 -9.23 12.84 -4.09
N ASP A 18 -8.72 11.69 -3.67
CA ASP A 18 -7.78 11.47 -2.58
C ASP A 18 -6.59 10.67 -3.13
N TRP A 19 -5.47 10.68 -2.42
CA TRP A 19 -4.35 9.81 -2.70
C TRP A 19 -4.69 8.39 -2.30
N ARG A 20 -4.50 7.44 -3.22
CA ARG A 20 -4.70 6.00 -3.02
C ARG A 20 -3.46 5.25 -3.44
N ALA A 21 -3.17 4.13 -2.79
CA ALA A 21 -2.14 3.20 -3.23
C ALA A 21 -2.76 1.94 -3.82
N LYS A 22 -2.32 1.54 -5.01
CA LYS A 22 -2.58 0.24 -5.59
C LYS A 22 -1.35 -0.63 -5.37
N VAL A 23 -1.53 -1.86 -4.86
CA VAL A 23 -0.44 -2.77 -4.50
C VAL A 23 -0.61 -4.11 -5.21
N TRP A 24 0.49 -4.69 -5.69
CA TRP A 24 0.56 -6.01 -6.35
C TRP A 24 1.79 -6.77 -5.85
N PRO A 25 1.85 -8.13 -5.83
CA PRO A 25 0.78 -9.11 -6.07
C PRO A 25 -0.40 -8.93 -5.08
N PRO A 26 -1.58 -9.52 -5.32
CA PRO A 26 -2.76 -9.24 -4.52
C PRO A 26 -2.59 -9.75 -3.08
N LEU A 27 -2.07 -8.88 -2.21
CA LEU A 27 -2.42 -8.86 -0.80
C LEU A 27 -3.94 -8.77 -0.73
N ARG A 28 -4.61 -9.56 0.11
CA ARG A 28 -6.08 -9.69 0.16
C ARG A 28 -6.77 -8.36 -0.27
N PRO A 29 -7.33 -8.29 -1.50
CA PRO A 29 -7.46 -7.03 -2.26
C PRO A 29 -8.29 -5.92 -1.61
N VAL A 30 -9.21 -6.30 -0.73
CA VAL A 30 -10.22 -5.38 -0.20
C VAL A 30 -9.68 -4.61 1.00
N GLN A 31 -8.95 -5.27 1.91
CA GLN A 31 -8.55 -4.65 3.18
C GLN A 31 -7.42 -3.62 3.01
N LEU A 32 -6.48 -3.83 2.09
CA LEU A 32 -5.34 -2.92 1.94
C LEU A 32 -5.73 -1.62 1.21
N ALA A 33 -6.53 -1.73 0.15
CA ALA A 33 -6.98 -0.58 -0.64
C ALA A 33 -7.90 0.36 0.15
N GLU A 34 -8.66 -0.17 1.11
CA GLU A 34 -9.45 0.66 2.03
C GLU A 34 -8.60 1.35 3.10
N ARG A 35 -7.52 0.70 3.55
CA ARG A 35 -6.63 1.21 4.61
C ARG A 35 -5.63 2.25 4.11
N VAL A 36 -5.23 2.21 2.84
CA VAL A 36 -4.25 3.14 2.28
C VAL A 36 -4.94 4.28 1.51
N LYS A 37 -5.47 5.24 2.26
CA LYS A 37 -6.00 6.51 1.76
C LYS A 37 -5.25 7.68 2.42
N ALA A 38 -4.94 8.71 1.66
CA ALA A 38 -4.46 9.98 2.20
C ALA A 38 -5.20 11.13 1.53
N THR A 39 -5.56 12.12 2.32
CA THR A 39 -6.23 13.32 1.82
C THR A 39 -5.28 14.15 0.97
N ARG A 40 -5.82 15.06 0.15
CA ARG A 40 -5.02 15.95 -0.70
C ARG A 40 -3.94 16.71 0.08
N SER A 41 -4.24 17.15 1.30
CA SER A 41 -3.33 17.92 2.17
C SER A 41 -2.19 17.10 2.75
N GLU A 42 -2.38 15.79 2.94
CA GLU A 42 -1.34 14.87 3.43
C GLU A 42 -0.33 14.50 2.34
N GLY A 43 -0.78 14.52 1.08
CA GLY A 43 0.07 14.34 -0.08
C GLY A 43 0.51 12.90 -0.36
N GLU A 44 1.28 12.76 -1.45
CA GLU A 44 1.79 11.47 -1.93
C GLU A 44 2.66 10.76 -0.89
N ARG A 45 3.46 11.50 -0.14
CA ARG A 45 4.42 10.95 0.84
C ARG A 45 3.71 10.19 1.96
N ALA A 46 2.62 10.76 2.50
CA ALA A 46 1.81 10.08 3.51
C ALA A 46 1.15 8.81 2.96
N CYS A 47 0.66 8.87 1.73
CA CYS A 47 0.07 7.70 1.05
C CYS A 47 1.10 6.56 0.90
N ARG A 48 2.33 6.88 0.47
CA ARG A 48 3.42 5.89 0.38
C ARG A 48 3.77 5.28 1.73
N HIS A 49 3.89 6.10 2.77
CA HIS A 49 4.24 5.62 4.11
C HIS A 49 3.16 4.69 4.69
N ARG A 50 1.89 4.98 4.44
CA ARG A 50 0.77 4.08 4.80
C ARG A 50 0.78 2.80 3.98
N ALA A 51 1.11 2.89 2.70
CA ALA A 51 1.23 1.71 1.83
C ALA A 51 2.31 0.74 2.34
N THR A 52 3.49 1.24 2.69
CA THR A 52 4.58 0.41 3.22
C THR A 52 4.23 -0.18 4.58
N ALA A 53 3.63 0.61 5.48
CA ALA A 53 3.19 0.11 6.78
C ALA A 53 2.13 -1.00 6.67
N ALA A 54 1.20 -0.87 5.72
CA ALA A 54 0.19 -1.90 5.48
C ALA A 54 0.82 -3.19 4.91
N ILE A 55 1.85 -3.08 4.06
CA ILE A 55 2.61 -4.22 3.57
C ILE A 55 3.36 -4.90 4.72
N ASP A 56 4.00 -4.12 5.60
CA ASP A 56 4.72 -4.65 6.76
C ASP A 56 3.79 -5.39 7.72
N GLU A 57 2.60 -4.86 8.01
CA GLU A 57 1.60 -5.54 8.85
C GLU A 57 1.16 -6.87 8.21
N VAL A 58 0.96 -6.89 6.90
CA VAL A 58 0.60 -8.13 6.20
C VAL A 58 1.75 -9.14 6.22
N ILE A 59 2.99 -8.69 6.03
CA ILE A 59 4.18 -9.56 6.14
C ILE A 59 4.34 -10.06 7.58
N ASP A 60 4.03 -9.28 8.60
CA ASP A 60 4.11 -9.73 10.00
C ASP A 60 3.03 -10.77 10.30
N VAL A 61 1.78 -10.48 9.93
CA VAL A 61 0.62 -11.35 10.17
C VAL A 61 0.68 -12.65 9.35
N HIS A 62 1.21 -12.59 8.12
CA HIS A 62 1.27 -13.74 7.20
C HIS A 62 2.68 -14.33 7.02
N GLY A 63 3.72 -13.67 7.50
CA GLY A 63 5.12 -14.13 7.43
C GLY A 63 5.43 -15.30 8.35
N VAL A 64 4.49 -15.70 9.20
CA VAL A 64 4.47 -17.00 9.85
C VAL A 64 3.49 -17.91 9.11
N ARG A 65 3.93 -18.43 7.96
CA ARG A 65 3.48 -19.64 7.24
C ARG A 65 3.30 -19.38 5.75
N THR A 66 4.36 -19.67 5.02
CA THR A 66 4.24 -20.60 3.89
C THR A 66 5.54 -21.43 3.84
N PRO A 67 5.44 -22.78 3.84
CA PRO A 67 6.57 -23.71 3.74
C PRO A 67 7.26 -23.66 2.36
#